data_AF-A0A2D1SRC3-F1
#
_entry.id   AF-A0A2D1SRC3-F1
#
_cell.length_a   1.000
_cell.length_b   1.000
_cell.length_c   1.000
_cell.angle_alpha   90.00
_cell.angle_beta   90.00
_cell.angle_gamma   90.00
#
_symmetry.space_group_name_H-M   'P 1'
#
loop_
_entity.id
_entity.type
_entity.pdbx_description
1 polymer ?
#
loop_
_entity_poly.entity_id
_entity_poly.type
_entity_poly.pdbx_seq_one_letter_code
_entity_poly.pdbx_strand_id
1 'polypeptide(L)'
;MISIIQFILFCRINYAPLVQNANSYIQLNNDFSTEQKLTLTQFVDEFLLFIIKQHDVQSDEALQVQMDLFLQMQFHDLSDELMNDFRMIFEQATIRLLFHQKHPKTEQIFLFVSNRMHLFLSQYYCNRKKPSEEPPQDVQALQSFSELLIHSSGPDELPWLIEQIKNLFHFKRCVFYEYIPWSNEFRGLFGENLKTVQSIKGRRSSTLPFFNSSNPIYLKHPQKYIDEWMIQDFKLSSMIFIPVRHSDQLFGWLELDQIGIEFPYNKQQLDTLRVVGERLALMLNRKPASQQSNQDKGLNDKEQTILYIISDGKSNKEIAEILFLSEFTVRDYVQKLLAKLDATNRTHLVKMAYQKGYLS
;
A
#
# COMPACT_ATOMS: atom_id res chain seq x y z
N MET A 1 -32.96 -13.63 -4.07
CA MET A 1 -31.50 -13.80 -3.85
C MET A 1 -30.93 -12.43 -3.55
N ILE A 2 -30.04 -12.31 -2.56
CA ILE A 2 -29.37 -11.04 -2.25
C ILE A 2 -28.24 -10.84 -3.25
N SER A 3 -28.13 -9.64 -3.81
CA SER A 3 -27.06 -9.28 -4.75
C SER A 3 -25.82 -8.77 -4.03
N ILE A 4 -24.68 -8.78 -4.73
CA ILE A 4 -23.42 -8.23 -4.22
C ILE A 4 -23.53 -6.75 -3.85
N ILE A 5 -24.28 -5.99 -4.66
CA ILE A 5 -24.55 -4.57 -4.45
C ILE A 5 -25.35 -4.39 -3.15
N GLN A 6 -26.37 -5.23 -2.92
CA GLN A 6 -27.16 -5.20 -1.68
C GLN A 6 -26.30 -5.54 -0.45
N PHE A 7 -25.34 -6.45 -0.57
CA PHE A 7 -24.40 -6.76 0.51
C PHE A 7 -23.46 -5.60 0.84
N ILE A 8 -22.84 -4.99 -0.17
CA ILE A 8 -21.95 -3.82 0.02
C ILE A 8 -22.73 -2.67 0.65
N LEU A 9 -23.96 -2.41 0.19
CA LEU A 9 -24.84 -1.40 0.78
C LEU A 9 -25.25 -1.75 2.21
N PHE A 10 -25.55 -3.02 2.49
CA PHE A 10 -25.85 -3.48 3.86
C PHE A 10 -24.68 -3.20 4.80
N CYS A 11 -23.45 -3.56 4.41
CA CYS A 11 -22.26 -3.27 5.21
C CYS A 11 -22.03 -1.77 5.36
N ARG A 12 -22.29 -0.97 4.32
CA ARG A 12 -22.11 0.50 4.36
C ARG A 12 -23.10 1.17 5.31
N ILE A 13 -24.39 0.82 5.22
CA ILE A 13 -25.44 1.37 6.08
C ILE A 13 -25.21 0.97 7.54
N ASN A 14 -24.72 -0.25 7.77
CA ASN A 14 -24.58 -0.82 9.10
C ASN A 14 -23.13 -0.89 9.59
N TYR A 15 -22.22 -0.11 9.02
CA TYR A 15 -20.79 -0.16 9.34
C TYR A 15 -20.53 0.00 10.85
N ALA A 16 -20.99 1.09 11.46
CA ALA A 16 -20.75 1.34 12.88
C ALA A 16 -21.39 0.29 13.80
N PRO A 17 -22.67 -0.13 13.62
CA PRO A 17 -23.26 -1.23 14.37
C PRO A 17 -22.52 -2.57 14.22
N LEU A 18 -22.03 -2.90 13.02
CA LEU A 18 -21.26 -4.13 12.78
C LEU A 18 -19.93 -4.11 13.53
N VAL A 19 -19.16 -3.01 13.44
CA VAL A 19 -17.90 -2.84 14.18
C VAL A 19 -18.15 -2.92 15.68
N GLN A 20 -19.16 -2.20 16.21
CA GLN A 20 -19.48 -2.22 17.64
C GLN A 20 -19.87 -3.61 18.14
N ASN A 21 -20.69 -4.34 17.38
CA ASN A 21 -21.08 -5.70 17.73
C ASN A 21 -19.88 -6.64 17.71
N ALA A 22 -19.05 -6.57 16.67
CA ALA A 22 -17.84 -7.39 16.55
C ALA A 22 -16.87 -7.13 17.72
N ASN A 23 -16.59 -5.86 18.02
CA ASN A 23 -15.74 -5.47 19.14
C ASN A 23 -16.31 -5.98 20.47
N SER A 24 -17.63 -5.96 20.65
CA SER A 24 -18.26 -6.52 21.85
C SER A 24 -17.97 -8.02 21.99
N TYR A 25 -18.09 -8.80 20.91
CA TYR A 25 -17.78 -10.23 20.92
C TYR A 25 -16.28 -10.50 21.16
N ILE A 26 -15.40 -9.71 20.56
CA ILE A 26 -13.95 -9.79 20.76
C ILE A 26 -13.59 -9.54 22.24
N GLN A 27 -14.12 -8.47 22.82
CA GLN A 27 -13.76 -8.07 24.19
C GLN A 27 -14.33 -9.03 25.24
N LEU A 28 -15.55 -9.54 25.03
CA LEU A 28 -16.22 -10.48 25.93
C LEU A 28 -15.64 -11.91 25.88
N ASN A 29 -14.89 -12.26 24.83
CA ASN A 29 -14.26 -13.56 24.76
C ASN A 29 -13.04 -13.61 25.70
N ASN A 30 -13.09 -14.49 26.69
CA ASN A 30 -12.03 -14.65 27.69
C ASN A 30 -10.87 -15.51 27.19
N ASP A 31 -11.08 -16.28 26.12
CA ASP A 31 -10.06 -17.16 25.55
C ASP A 31 -9.03 -16.38 24.70
N PHE A 32 -9.38 -15.16 24.26
CA PHE A 32 -8.48 -14.32 23.48
C PHE A 32 -7.48 -13.56 24.35
N SER A 33 -6.21 -13.62 23.95
CA SER A 33 -5.15 -12.78 24.51
C SER A 33 -5.36 -11.30 24.17
N THR A 34 -4.69 -10.39 24.89
CA THR A 34 -4.75 -8.95 24.59
C THR A 34 -4.28 -8.62 23.18
N GLU A 35 -3.24 -9.31 22.70
CA GLU A 35 -2.72 -9.15 21.35
C GLU A 35 -3.74 -9.64 20.31
N GLN A 36 -4.31 -10.83 20.49
CA GLN A 36 -5.36 -11.36 19.60
C GLN A 36 -6.56 -10.42 19.51
N LYS A 37 -7.00 -9.85 20.64
CA LYS A 37 -8.10 -8.87 20.66
C LYS A 37 -7.77 -7.63 19.84
N LEU A 38 -6.54 -7.12 19.93
CA LEU A 38 -6.10 -5.95 19.16
C LEU A 38 -6.08 -6.27 17.66
N THR A 39 -5.45 -7.38 17.28
CA THR A 39 -5.33 -7.81 15.88
C THR A 39 -6.71 -8.07 15.25
N LEU A 40 -7.60 -8.77 15.95
CA LEU A 40 -8.98 -9.01 15.49
C LEU A 40 -9.77 -7.71 15.33
N THR A 41 -9.63 -6.78 16.28
CA THR A 41 -10.31 -5.48 16.21
C THR A 41 -9.87 -4.69 14.98
N GLN A 42 -8.55 -4.62 14.74
CA GLN A 42 -7.99 -3.95 13.56
C GLN A 42 -8.45 -4.62 12.27
N PHE A 43 -8.36 -5.95 12.20
CA PHE A 43 -8.71 -6.69 10.99
C PHE A 43 -10.20 -6.56 10.63
N VAL A 44 -11.11 -6.61 11.61
CA VAL A 44 -12.55 -6.37 11.38
C VAL A 44 -12.80 -4.99 10.79
N ASP A 45 -12.15 -3.97 11.33
CA ASP A 45 -12.32 -2.59 10.87
C ASP A 45 -11.79 -2.43 9.43
N GLU A 46 -10.58 -2.91 9.16
CA GLU A 46 -9.97 -2.87 7.83
C GLU A 46 -10.78 -3.64 6.80
N PHE A 47 -11.29 -4.83 7.14
CA PHE A 47 -12.16 -5.61 6.28
C PHE A 47 -13.45 -4.85 5.94
N LEU A 48 -14.13 -4.29 6.94
CA LEU A 48 -15.36 -3.54 6.72
C LEU A 48 -15.12 -2.26 5.93
N LEU A 49 -14.07 -1.50 6.24
CA LEU A 49 -13.65 -0.33 5.49
C LEU A 49 -13.34 -0.67 4.03
N PHE A 50 -12.68 -1.81 3.79
CA PHE A 50 -12.43 -2.31 2.45
C PHE A 50 -13.74 -2.61 1.71
N ILE A 51 -14.68 -3.35 2.32
CA ILE A 51 -15.97 -3.70 1.70
C ILE A 51 -16.78 -2.44 1.35
N ILE A 52 -16.90 -1.47 2.26
CA ILE A 52 -17.72 -0.27 2.01
C ILE A 52 -17.14 0.63 0.92
N LYS A 53 -15.84 0.51 0.60
CA LYS A 53 -15.18 1.26 -0.47
C LYS A 53 -15.43 0.67 -1.87
N GLN A 54 -15.99 -0.53 -1.99
CA GLN A 54 -16.26 -1.22 -3.26
C GLN A 54 -17.51 -0.68 -3.99
N HIS A 55 -17.55 0.62 -4.29
CA HIS A 55 -18.73 1.27 -4.89
C HIS A 55 -18.98 0.89 -6.35
N ASP A 56 -17.94 0.55 -7.10
CA ASP A 56 -18.03 0.27 -8.55
C ASP A 56 -18.19 -1.23 -8.87
N VAL A 57 -18.23 -2.09 -7.85
CA VAL A 57 -18.31 -3.54 -8.04
C VAL A 57 -19.73 -3.95 -8.47
N GLN A 58 -19.86 -4.43 -9.70
CA GLN A 58 -21.14 -4.83 -10.31
C GLN A 58 -21.38 -6.34 -10.33
N SER A 59 -20.36 -7.16 -10.03
CA SER A 59 -20.44 -8.62 -10.11
C SER A 59 -19.74 -9.33 -8.96
N ASP A 60 -20.11 -10.58 -8.73
CA ASP A 60 -19.45 -11.45 -7.76
C ASP A 60 -17.98 -11.66 -8.08
N GLU A 61 -17.66 -11.89 -9.36
CA GLU A 61 -16.28 -12.06 -9.82
C GLU A 61 -15.44 -10.80 -9.55
N ALA A 62 -16.02 -9.62 -9.73
CA ALA A 62 -15.34 -8.36 -9.45
C ALA A 62 -15.09 -8.18 -7.94
N LEU A 63 -16.04 -8.53 -7.07
CA LEU A 63 -15.78 -8.48 -5.63
C LEU A 63 -14.70 -9.49 -5.23
N GLN A 64 -14.80 -10.71 -5.76
CA GLN A 64 -13.89 -11.80 -5.46
C GLN A 64 -12.42 -11.43 -5.73
N VAL A 65 -12.19 -10.73 -6.85
CA VAL A 65 -10.90 -10.17 -7.25
C VAL A 65 -10.39 -9.15 -6.24
N GLN A 66 -11.24 -8.21 -5.85
CA GLN A 66 -10.87 -7.21 -4.85
C GLN A 66 -10.56 -7.88 -3.50
N MET A 67 -11.32 -8.91 -3.11
CA MET A 67 -11.09 -9.68 -1.88
C MET A 67 -9.78 -10.46 -1.91
N ASP A 68 -9.41 -11.05 -3.05
CA ASP A 68 -8.09 -11.68 -3.23
C ASP A 68 -6.98 -10.65 -3.00
N LEU A 69 -7.13 -9.45 -3.57
CA LEU A 69 -6.14 -8.39 -3.40
C LEU A 69 -6.07 -7.89 -1.95
N PHE A 70 -7.21 -7.80 -1.26
CA PHE A 70 -7.26 -7.50 0.18
C PHE A 70 -6.51 -8.56 1.00
N LEU A 71 -6.76 -9.85 0.76
CA LEU A 71 -6.04 -10.93 1.44
C LEU A 71 -4.54 -10.85 1.20
N GLN A 72 -4.11 -10.48 0.00
CA GLN A 72 -2.69 -10.33 -0.34
C GLN A 72 -2.05 -9.15 0.40
N MET A 73 -2.73 -8.01 0.49
CA MET A 73 -2.25 -6.84 1.23
C MET A 73 -2.02 -7.15 2.72
N GLN A 74 -2.90 -7.98 3.28
CA GLN A 74 -2.92 -8.34 4.71
C GLN A 74 -2.11 -9.60 5.03
N PHE A 75 -1.60 -10.32 4.01
CA PHE A 75 -1.16 -11.71 4.12
C PHE A 75 -0.07 -11.96 5.18
N HIS A 76 0.73 -10.95 5.52
CA HIS A 76 1.77 -11.09 6.53
C HIS A 76 1.20 -11.28 7.94
N ASP A 77 0.06 -10.67 8.24
CA ASP A 77 -0.58 -10.63 9.57
C ASP A 77 -1.68 -11.70 9.75
N LEU A 78 -2.03 -12.43 8.67
CA LEU A 78 -3.07 -13.44 8.72
C LEU A 78 -2.56 -14.80 9.24
N SER A 79 -3.21 -15.31 10.28
CA SER A 79 -3.08 -16.69 10.77
C SER A 79 -4.38 -17.47 10.55
N ASP A 80 -4.29 -18.81 10.54
CA ASP A 80 -5.47 -19.65 10.38
C ASP A 80 -6.45 -19.49 11.55
N GLU A 81 -5.92 -19.24 12.75
CA GLU A 81 -6.68 -18.92 13.95
C GLU A 81 -7.42 -17.58 13.78
N LEU A 82 -6.70 -16.52 13.39
CA LEU A 82 -7.27 -15.19 13.15
C LEU A 82 -8.43 -15.25 12.14
N MET A 83 -8.26 -15.96 11.03
CA MET A 83 -9.27 -16.05 9.98
C MET A 83 -10.53 -16.79 10.44
N ASN A 84 -10.37 -17.83 11.26
CA ASN A 84 -11.50 -18.57 11.84
C ASN A 84 -12.24 -17.72 12.88
N ASP A 85 -11.51 -17.05 13.76
CA ASP A 85 -12.07 -16.16 14.77
C ASP A 85 -12.80 -14.98 14.12
N PHE A 86 -12.17 -14.37 13.12
CA PHE A 86 -12.78 -13.30 12.33
C PHE A 86 -14.11 -13.73 11.72
N ARG A 87 -14.15 -14.90 11.06
CA ARG A 87 -15.39 -15.44 10.48
C ARG A 87 -16.48 -15.57 11.54
N MET A 88 -16.15 -16.20 12.67
CA MET A 88 -17.11 -16.40 13.76
C MET A 88 -17.64 -15.07 14.30
N ILE A 89 -16.75 -14.13 14.61
CA ILE A 89 -17.10 -12.81 15.14
C ILE A 89 -17.97 -12.04 14.15
N PHE A 90 -17.63 -12.06 12.86
CA PHE A 90 -18.36 -11.33 11.84
C PHE A 90 -19.78 -11.90 11.62
N GLU A 91 -19.92 -13.22 11.61
CA GLU A 91 -21.22 -13.89 11.53
C GLU A 91 -22.07 -13.58 12.78
N GLN A 92 -21.49 -13.62 13.99
CA GLN A 92 -22.16 -13.26 15.24
C GLN A 92 -22.59 -11.78 15.29
N ALA A 93 -21.73 -10.87 14.85
CA ALA A 93 -22.04 -9.45 14.78
C ALA A 93 -23.18 -9.16 13.81
N THR A 94 -23.18 -9.85 12.65
CA THR A 94 -24.21 -9.75 11.62
C THR A 94 -25.56 -10.27 12.14
N ILE A 95 -25.60 -11.47 12.72
CA ILE A 95 -26.86 -12.05 13.18
C ILE A 95 -27.45 -11.23 14.34
N ARG A 96 -26.63 -10.75 15.28
CA ARG A 96 -27.05 -9.86 16.36
C ARG A 96 -27.68 -8.58 15.82
N LEU A 97 -27.06 -7.96 14.84
CA LEU A 97 -27.58 -6.76 14.17
C LEU A 97 -28.95 -7.02 13.54
N LEU A 98 -29.08 -8.09 12.76
CA LEU A 98 -30.31 -8.44 12.05
C LEU A 98 -31.48 -8.72 13.01
N PHE A 99 -31.21 -9.42 14.13
CA PHE A 99 -32.21 -9.65 15.17
C PHE A 99 -32.61 -8.35 15.88
N HIS A 100 -31.64 -7.50 16.22
CA HIS A 100 -31.93 -6.22 16.88
C HIS A 100 -32.79 -5.29 16.01
N GLN A 101 -32.52 -5.27 14.70
CA GLN A 101 -33.28 -4.50 13.72
C GLN A 101 -34.62 -5.15 13.33
N LYS A 102 -34.90 -6.38 13.77
CA LYS A 102 -36.05 -7.18 13.32
C LYS A 102 -36.14 -7.25 11.79
N HIS A 103 -35.00 -7.46 11.12
CA HIS A 103 -34.94 -7.35 9.67
C HIS A 103 -35.83 -8.41 9.00
N PRO A 104 -36.70 -8.06 8.02
CA PRO A 104 -37.66 -8.99 7.44
C PRO A 104 -37.03 -10.14 6.63
N LYS A 105 -35.74 -10.01 6.30
CA LYS A 105 -34.95 -10.99 5.53
C LYS A 105 -33.75 -11.54 6.31
N THR A 106 -33.82 -11.63 7.64
CA THR A 106 -32.71 -12.08 8.50
C THR A 106 -32.05 -13.36 7.99
N GLU A 107 -32.83 -14.41 7.72
CA GLU A 107 -32.31 -15.69 7.24
C GLU A 107 -31.56 -15.54 5.90
N GLN A 108 -32.17 -14.85 4.94
CA GLN A 108 -31.57 -14.67 3.61
C GLN A 108 -30.26 -13.90 3.68
N ILE A 109 -30.21 -12.81 4.48
CA ILE A 109 -28.99 -12.01 4.65
C ILE A 109 -27.92 -12.82 5.35
N PHE A 110 -28.27 -13.52 6.43
CA PHE A 110 -27.30 -14.32 7.17
C PHE A 110 -26.71 -15.44 6.31
N LEU A 111 -27.53 -16.19 5.57
CA LEU A 111 -27.04 -17.22 4.65
C LEU A 111 -26.13 -16.63 3.57
N PHE A 112 -26.49 -15.47 3.01
CA PHE A 112 -25.65 -14.79 2.03
C PHE A 112 -24.30 -14.38 2.63
N VAL A 113 -24.30 -13.74 3.80
CA VAL A 113 -23.07 -13.31 4.50
C VAL A 113 -22.20 -14.50 4.87
N SER A 114 -22.80 -15.58 5.41
CA SER A 114 -22.05 -16.79 5.78
C SER A 114 -21.41 -17.45 4.56
N ASN A 115 -22.13 -17.54 3.44
CA ASN A 115 -21.56 -18.03 2.18
C ASN A 115 -20.40 -17.14 1.69
N ARG A 116 -20.49 -15.81 1.85
CA ARG A 116 -19.40 -14.89 1.51
C ARG A 116 -18.18 -15.08 2.39
N MET A 117 -18.37 -15.23 3.70
CA MET A 117 -17.26 -15.55 4.61
C MET A 117 -16.62 -16.90 4.26
N HIS A 118 -17.43 -17.90 3.91
CA HIS A 118 -16.91 -19.20 3.47
C HIS A 118 -16.04 -19.08 2.21
N LEU A 119 -16.50 -18.36 1.18
CA LEU A 119 -15.73 -18.11 -0.04
C LEU A 119 -14.42 -17.36 0.27
N PHE A 120 -14.48 -16.33 1.11
CA PHE A 120 -13.32 -15.56 1.55
C PHE A 120 -12.26 -16.41 2.25
N LEU A 121 -12.68 -17.28 3.18
CA LEU A 121 -11.76 -18.20 3.86
C LEU A 121 -11.21 -19.25 2.89
N SER A 122 -12.04 -19.78 1.99
CA SER A 122 -11.59 -20.72 0.96
C SER A 122 -10.47 -20.11 0.10
N GLN A 123 -10.61 -18.85 -0.31
CA GLN A 123 -9.57 -18.12 -1.03
C GLN A 123 -8.29 -17.99 -0.22
N TYR A 124 -8.39 -17.59 1.05
CA TYR A 124 -7.24 -17.50 1.96
C TYR A 124 -6.49 -18.84 2.04
N TYR A 125 -7.19 -19.96 2.27
CA TYR A 125 -6.54 -21.28 2.36
C TYR A 125 -5.95 -21.75 1.03
N CYS A 126 -6.59 -21.45 -0.10
CA CYS A 126 -6.05 -21.74 -1.43
C CYS A 126 -4.75 -20.97 -1.70
N ASN A 127 -4.68 -19.69 -1.31
CA ASN A 127 -3.48 -18.87 -1.47
C ASN A 127 -2.33 -19.33 -0.56
N ARG A 128 -2.63 -19.90 0.62
CA ARG A 128 -1.62 -20.46 1.54
C ARG A 128 -1.04 -21.80 1.09
N LYS A 129 -1.83 -22.64 0.40
CA LYS A 129 -1.46 -24.00 -0.01
C LYS A 129 -0.50 -24.10 -1.21
N LYS A 130 0.11 -22.99 -1.65
CA LYS A 130 1.26 -23.03 -2.57
C LYS A 130 2.57 -22.76 -1.79
N PRO A 131 3.10 -23.71 -1.01
CA PRO A 131 4.54 -23.73 -0.79
C PRO A 131 5.18 -24.08 -2.15
N SER A 132 6.07 -23.24 -2.67
CA SER A 132 7.11 -23.80 -3.53
C SER A 132 7.99 -24.65 -2.62
N GLU A 133 8.30 -25.87 -3.05
CA GLU A 133 9.15 -26.83 -2.33
C GLU A 133 10.63 -26.40 -2.32
N GLU A 134 10.97 -25.21 -2.83
CA GLU A 134 12.34 -24.75 -2.99
C GLU A 134 12.84 -23.98 -1.75
N PRO A 135 13.89 -24.45 -1.06
CA PRO A 135 14.55 -23.74 0.04
C PRO A 135 15.64 -22.76 -0.51
N PRO A 136 16.41 -22.11 0.36
CA PRO A 136 16.49 -20.66 0.57
C PRO A 136 17.37 -19.90 -0.45
N GLN A 137 17.16 -20.06 -1.77
CA GLN A 137 17.85 -19.23 -2.77
C GLN A 137 17.63 -17.73 -2.51
N ASP A 138 16.42 -17.36 -2.12
CA ASP A 138 16.04 -15.98 -1.78
C ASP A 138 16.87 -15.39 -0.63
N VAL A 139 17.27 -16.20 0.36
CA VAL A 139 18.06 -15.71 1.50
C VAL A 139 19.50 -15.40 1.07
N GLN A 140 20.09 -16.25 0.23
CA GLN A 140 21.42 -16.00 -0.34
C GLN A 140 21.38 -14.81 -1.30
N ALA A 141 20.35 -14.71 -2.14
CA ALA A 141 20.13 -13.56 -3.01
C ALA A 141 20.01 -12.26 -2.20
N LEU A 142 19.28 -12.28 -1.08
CA LEU A 142 19.14 -11.15 -0.17
C LEU A 142 20.46 -10.76 0.51
N GLN A 143 21.28 -11.75 0.88
CA GLN A 143 22.61 -11.49 1.43
C GLN A 143 23.52 -10.84 0.38
N SER A 144 23.59 -11.41 -0.83
CA SER A 144 24.34 -10.84 -1.95
C SER A 144 23.87 -9.42 -2.26
N PHE A 145 22.55 -9.18 -2.27
CA PHE A 145 21.99 -7.84 -2.48
C PHE A 145 22.44 -6.84 -1.40
N SER A 146 22.47 -7.26 -0.12
CA SER A 146 23.04 -6.44 0.95
C SER A 146 24.49 -6.06 0.69
N GLU A 147 25.30 -7.02 0.26
CA GLU A 147 26.71 -6.77 -0.06
C GLU A 147 26.85 -5.73 -1.18
N LEU A 148 26.02 -5.80 -2.23
CA LEU A 148 26.01 -4.79 -3.29
C LEU A 148 25.65 -3.40 -2.76
N LEU A 149 24.65 -3.28 -1.87
CA LEU A 149 24.24 -2.00 -1.29
C LEU A 149 25.27 -1.39 -0.34
N ILE A 150 26.10 -2.21 0.32
CA ILE A 150 27.20 -1.74 1.17
C ILE A 150 28.28 -1.06 0.32
N HIS A 151 28.57 -1.61 -0.85
CA HIS A 151 29.57 -1.06 -1.77
C HIS A 151 29.03 0.04 -2.69
N SER A 152 27.71 0.26 -2.69
CA SER A 152 27.08 1.24 -3.57
C SER A 152 27.30 2.68 -3.11
N SER A 153 27.67 3.55 -4.05
CA SER A 153 28.03 4.94 -3.81
C SER A 153 26.82 5.89 -3.71
N GLY A 154 25.62 5.42 -4.04
CA GLY A 154 24.39 6.22 -3.97
C GLY A 154 23.42 5.98 -5.15
N PRO A 155 22.44 6.89 -5.34
CA PRO A 155 21.34 6.72 -6.29
C PRO A 155 21.77 6.59 -7.76
N ASP A 156 22.96 7.05 -8.13
CA ASP A 156 23.48 6.97 -9.50
C ASP A 156 23.67 5.53 -10.00
N GLU A 157 23.86 4.59 -9.06
CA GLU A 157 23.98 3.15 -9.36
C GLU A 157 22.64 2.42 -9.39
N LEU A 158 21.51 3.12 -9.17
CA LEU A 158 20.17 2.53 -9.16
C LEU A 158 19.87 1.69 -10.41
N PRO A 159 20.13 2.12 -11.66
CA PRO A 159 19.84 1.27 -12.84
C PRO A 159 20.58 -0.07 -12.79
N TRP A 160 21.83 -0.08 -12.32
CA TRP A 160 22.60 -1.31 -12.17
C TRP A 160 22.04 -2.19 -11.05
N LEU A 161 21.63 -1.61 -9.91
CA LEU A 161 21.00 -2.37 -8.83
C LEU A 161 19.66 -2.98 -9.23
N ILE A 162 18.84 -2.30 -10.03
CA ILE A 162 17.60 -2.86 -10.58
C ILE A 162 17.90 -4.11 -11.41
N GLU A 163 18.94 -4.06 -12.24
CA GLU A 163 19.40 -5.21 -13.02
C GLU A 163 19.96 -6.33 -12.11
N GLN A 164 20.63 -6.00 -11.01
CA GLN A 164 21.09 -7.00 -10.04
C GLN A 164 19.93 -7.67 -9.29
N ILE A 165 18.90 -6.92 -8.89
CA ILE A 165 17.69 -7.49 -8.26
C ILE A 165 17.04 -8.50 -9.22
N LYS A 166 16.89 -8.14 -10.51
CA LYS A 166 16.38 -9.05 -11.54
C LYS A 166 17.14 -10.38 -11.56
N ASN A 167 18.48 -10.30 -11.62
CA ASN A 167 19.34 -11.47 -11.78
C ASN A 167 19.43 -12.32 -10.49
N LEU A 168 19.58 -11.67 -9.32
CA LEU A 168 19.71 -12.33 -8.02
C LEU A 168 18.46 -13.10 -7.63
N PHE A 169 17.28 -12.55 -7.95
CA PHE A 169 15.98 -13.17 -7.62
C PHE A 169 15.37 -13.92 -8.81
N HIS A 170 16.15 -14.16 -9.88
CA HIS A 170 15.77 -14.99 -11.03
C HIS A 170 14.47 -14.57 -11.75
N PHE A 171 14.19 -13.26 -11.80
CA PHE A 171 13.12 -12.70 -12.63
C PHE A 171 13.62 -12.37 -14.02
N LYS A 172 12.73 -12.38 -15.03
CA LYS A 172 13.10 -11.95 -16.38
C LYS A 172 13.05 -10.45 -16.55
N ARG A 173 12.27 -9.76 -15.73
CA ARG A 173 12.17 -8.30 -15.77
C ARG A 173 12.04 -7.72 -14.37
N CYS A 174 12.75 -6.63 -14.15
CA CYS A 174 12.56 -5.74 -13.01
C CYS A 174 12.38 -4.31 -13.53
N VAL A 175 11.33 -3.62 -13.10
CA VAL A 175 11.06 -2.22 -13.45
C VAL A 175 10.96 -1.41 -12.17
N PHE A 176 11.60 -0.26 -12.13
CA PHE A 176 11.47 0.71 -11.04
C PHE A 176 10.64 1.91 -11.49
N TYR A 177 9.59 2.19 -10.72
CA TYR A 177 8.76 3.38 -10.86
C TYR A 177 9.07 4.34 -9.73
N GLU A 178 9.48 5.56 -10.06
CA GLU A 178 9.68 6.63 -9.09
C GLU A 178 8.34 7.24 -8.71
N TYR A 179 8.10 7.42 -7.41
CA TYR A 179 6.97 8.18 -6.89
C TYR A 179 7.39 9.62 -6.59
N ILE A 180 6.53 10.56 -6.97
CA ILE A 180 6.72 11.99 -6.80
C ILE A 180 5.66 12.50 -5.82
N PRO A 181 5.99 12.65 -4.52
CA PRO A 181 4.99 12.92 -3.48
C PRO A 181 4.17 14.18 -3.72
N TRP A 182 4.82 15.27 -4.14
CA TRP A 182 4.15 16.59 -4.27
C TRP A 182 3.14 16.68 -5.42
N SER A 183 3.27 15.86 -6.46
CA SER A 183 2.30 15.79 -7.56
C SER A 183 1.39 14.57 -7.47
N ASN A 184 1.62 13.67 -6.50
CA ASN A 184 0.97 12.37 -6.39
C ASN A 184 1.07 11.57 -7.71
N GLU A 185 2.17 11.76 -8.43
CA GLU A 185 2.43 11.12 -9.72
C GLU A 185 3.53 10.07 -9.58
N PHE A 186 3.50 9.09 -10.46
CA PHE A 186 4.59 8.14 -10.62
C PHE A 186 5.02 8.09 -12.08
N ARG A 187 6.27 7.67 -12.31
CA ARG A 187 6.82 7.47 -13.65
C ARG A 187 7.76 6.29 -13.67
N GLY A 188 7.76 5.53 -14.77
CA GLY A 188 8.75 4.49 -14.98
C GLY A 188 10.13 5.13 -15.19
N LEU A 189 11.14 4.69 -14.44
CA LEU A 189 12.47 5.28 -14.47
C LEU A 189 13.48 4.32 -15.11
N PHE A 190 13.48 3.06 -14.65
CA PHE A 190 14.43 2.03 -15.06
C PHE A 190 13.72 0.70 -15.32
N GLY A 191 14.23 -0.06 -16.29
CA GLY A 191 13.73 -1.39 -16.62
C GLY A 191 14.06 -1.79 -18.06
N GLU A 192 13.74 -3.03 -18.41
CA GLU A 192 13.82 -3.48 -19.81
C GLU A 192 12.85 -2.69 -20.69
N ASN A 193 13.24 -2.45 -21.96
CA ASN A 193 12.54 -1.53 -22.86
C ASN A 193 12.42 -0.11 -22.27
N LEU A 194 13.57 0.47 -21.89
CA LEU A 194 13.66 1.76 -21.19
C LEU A 194 12.77 2.86 -21.77
N LYS A 195 12.67 2.99 -23.11
CA LYS A 195 11.80 4.00 -23.74
C LYS A 195 10.31 3.79 -23.43
N THR A 196 9.86 2.54 -23.42
CA THR A 196 8.48 2.18 -23.06
C THR A 196 8.26 2.39 -21.56
N VAL A 197 9.20 1.97 -20.73
CA VAL A 197 9.12 2.20 -19.28
C VAL A 197 9.02 3.70 -18.97
N GLN A 198 9.88 4.53 -19.58
CA GLN A 198 9.92 5.97 -19.36
C GLN A 198 8.72 6.73 -19.93
N SER A 199 7.91 6.09 -20.79
CA SER A 199 6.64 6.67 -21.24
C SER A 199 5.50 6.44 -20.23
N ILE A 200 5.64 5.45 -19.34
CA ILE A 200 4.67 5.16 -18.28
C ILE A 200 4.68 6.30 -17.27
N LYS A 201 3.49 6.88 -17.07
CA LYS A 201 3.21 7.85 -16.02
C LYS A 201 1.78 7.67 -15.53
N GLY A 202 1.57 7.91 -14.25
CA GLY A 202 0.24 7.81 -13.66
C GLY A 202 0.15 8.55 -12.35
N ARG A 203 -0.98 8.40 -11.66
CA ARG A 203 -1.21 8.96 -10.33
C ARG A 203 -1.61 7.87 -9.37
N ARG A 204 -1.23 8.01 -8.11
CA ARG A 204 -1.71 7.10 -7.06
C ARG A 204 -3.22 7.33 -6.90
N SER A 205 -4.00 6.26 -7.07
CA SER A 205 -5.45 6.29 -6.93
C SER A 205 -5.89 5.35 -5.81
N SER A 206 -6.96 5.72 -5.10
CA SER A 206 -7.61 4.85 -4.12
C SER A 206 -8.29 3.63 -4.77
N THR A 207 -8.56 3.68 -6.08
CA THR A 207 -9.17 2.58 -6.85
C THR A 207 -8.20 1.44 -7.17
N LEU A 208 -6.90 1.68 -7.08
CA LEU A 208 -5.84 0.69 -7.27
C LEU A 208 -5.10 0.51 -5.94
N PRO A 209 -5.68 -0.27 -5.01
CA PRO A 209 -5.25 -0.27 -3.62
C PRO A 209 -3.82 -0.79 -3.41
N PHE A 210 -3.26 -1.54 -4.38
CA PHE A 210 -1.89 -2.01 -4.29
C PHE A 210 -0.84 -0.89 -4.25
N PHE A 211 -1.10 0.29 -4.83
CA PHE A 211 -0.19 1.45 -4.68
C PHE A 211 -0.14 2.01 -3.26
N ASN A 212 -1.14 1.70 -2.42
CA ASN A 212 -1.18 2.10 -1.01
C ASN A 212 -0.69 0.99 -0.08
N SER A 213 -0.34 -0.17 -0.63
CA SER A 213 0.16 -1.29 0.16
C SER A 213 1.54 -0.96 0.71
N SER A 214 1.73 -1.29 1.98
CA SER A 214 3.06 -1.39 2.55
C SER A 214 3.74 -2.68 2.05
N ASN A 215 3.02 -3.78 1.95
CA ASN A 215 3.62 -5.08 1.64
C ASN A 215 3.70 -5.36 0.14
N PRO A 216 4.65 -6.23 -0.30
CA PRO A 216 4.65 -6.72 -1.66
C PRO A 216 3.36 -7.48 -2.01
N ILE A 217 2.90 -7.34 -3.25
CA ILE A 217 1.65 -7.93 -3.73
C ILE A 217 1.94 -8.76 -4.97
N TYR A 218 1.45 -9.99 -5.00
CA TYR A 218 1.50 -10.84 -6.19
C TYR A 218 0.19 -10.77 -6.98
N LEU A 219 0.24 -10.20 -8.18
CA LEU A 219 -0.89 -10.15 -9.11
C LEU A 219 -0.86 -11.37 -10.03
N LYS A 220 -1.70 -12.36 -9.74
CA LYS A 220 -1.88 -13.55 -10.61
C LYS A 220 -2.57 -13.22 -11.94
N HIS A 221 -3.48 -12.24 -11.92
CA HIS A 221 -4.28 -11.82 -13.08
C HIS A 221 -4.20 -10.30 -13.22
N PRO A 222 -3.06 -9.77 -13.69
CA PRO A 222 -2.79 -8.33 -13.71
C PRO A 222 -3.77 -7.54 -14.58
N GLN A 223 -4.43 -8.18 -15.55
CA GLN A 223 -5.39 -7.55 -16.48
C GLN A 223 -6.57 -6.89 -15.78
N LYS A 224 -6.85 -7.26 -14.53
CA LYS A 224 -7.93 -6.68 -13.72
C LYS A 224 -7.56 -5.35 -13.05
N TYR A 225 -6.27 -5.02 -13.05
CA TYR A 225 -5.69 -3.94 -12.24
C TYR A 225 -4.80 -3.00 -13.04
N ILE A 226 -4.34 -3.46 -14.20
CA ILE A 226 -3.35 -2.79 -15.04
C ILE A 226 -3.97 -2.61 -16.42
N ASP A 227 -3.72 -1.45 -17.02
CA ASP A 227 -4.24 -1.12 -18.34
C ASP A 227 -3.85 -2.16 -19.39
N GLU A 228 -4.80 -2.46 -20.29
CA GLU A 228 -4.67 -3.52 -21.29
C GLU A 228 -3.43 -3.36 -22.19
N TRP A 229 -3.06 -2.13 -22.54
CA TRP A 229 -1.88 -1.88 -23.36
C TRP A 229 -0.58 -2.30 -22.65
N MET A 230 -0.47 -2.10 -21.32
CA MET A 230 0.68 -2.57 -20.55
C MET A 230 0.72 -4.10 -20.53
N ILE A 231 -0.43 -4.76 -20.36
CA ILE A 231 -0.51 -6.22 -20.42
C ILE A 231 0.07 -6.75 -21.73
N GLN A 232 -0.30 -6.12 -22.85
CA GLN A 232 0.11 -6.55 -24.19
C GLN A 232 1.59 -6.26 -24.46
N ASP A 233 2.03 -5.01 -24.25
CA ASP A 233 3.40 -4.58 -24.56
C ASP A 233 4.43 -5.29 -23.66
N PHE A 234 4.09 -5.48 -22.39
CA PHE A 234 4.96 -6.11 -21.41
C PHE A 234 4.73 -7.63 -21.30
N LYS A 235 3.72 -8.19 -21.97
CA LYS A 235 3.33 -9.61 -21.91
C LYS A 235 3.10 -10.07 -20.46
N LEU A 236 2.31 -9.34 -19.69
CA LEU A 236 2.10 -9.64 -18.28
C LEU A 236 1.14 -10.82 -18.09
N SER A 237 1.66 -11.92 -17.53
CA SER A 237 0.85 -13.08 -17.10
C SER A 237 0.62 -13.07 -15.60
N SER A 238 1.69 -12.84 -14.82
CA SER A 238 1.65 -12.56 -13.39
C SER A 238 2.81 -11.67 -13.01
N MET A 239 2.71 -10.96 -11.88
CA MET A 239 3.78 -10.06 -11.43
C MET A 239 3.78 -9.86 -9.92
N ILE A 240 4.94 -9.48 -9.36
CA ILE A 240 5.06 -9.00 -7.99
C ILE A 240 5.30 -7.50 -8.02
N PHE A 241 4.54 -6.79 -7.21
CA PHE A 241 4.67 -5.36 -6.97
C PHE A 241 5.26 -5.13 -5.57
N ILE A 242 6.40 -4.45 -5.48
CA ILE A 242 7.14 -4.26 -4.22
C ILE A 242 7.24 -2.76 -3.93
N PRO A 243 6.63 -2.27 -2.85
CA PRO A 243 6.84 -0.90 -2.37
C PRO A 243 8.29 -0.65 -1.93
N VAL A 244 8.90 0.43 -2.46
CA VAL A 244 10.23 0.91 -2.05
C VAL A 244 10.01 2.06 -1.07
N ARG A 245 9.97 1.70 0.21
CA ARG A 245 9.65 2.62 1.31
C ARG A 245 10.60 2.46 2.48
N HIS A 246 10.84 3.55 3.19
CA HIS A 246 11.53 3.55 4.47
C HIS A 246 10.77 4.45 5.45
N SER A 247 10.35 3.88 6.59
CA SER A 247 9.36 4.52 7.47
C SER A 247 8.11 4.92 6.68
N ASP A 248 7.63 6.17 6.81
CA ASP A 248 6.46 6.67 6.08
C ASP A 248 6.79 7.20 4.67
N GLN A 249 8.08 7.25 4.30
CA GLN A 249 8.51 7.78 3.02
C GLN A 249 8.46 6.71 1.93
N LEU A 250 7.68 6.98 0.88
CA LEU A 250 7.57 6.15 -0.32
C LEU A 250 8.41 6.75 -1.45
N PHE A 251 9.40 6.01 -1.93
CA PHE A 251 10.26 6.43 -3.05
C PHE A 251 9.73 5.95 -4.40
N GLY A 252 8.93 4.88 -4.39
CA GLY A 252 8.51 4.23 -5.62
C GLY A 252 8.14 2.78 -5.43
N TRP A 253 8.16 2.02 -6.52
CA TRP A 253 7.85 0.60 -6.53
C TRP A 253 8.74 -0.17 -7.51
N LEU A 254 9.00 -1.43 -7.17
CA LEU A 254 9.56 -2.40 -8.10
C LEU A 254 8.43 -3.28 -8.65
N GLU A 255 8.49 -3.58 -9.94
CA GLU A 255 7.69 -4.60 -10.60
C GLU A 255 8.62 -5.73 -11.04
N LEU A 256 8.26 -6.97 -10.70
CA LEU A 256 8.98 -8.18 -11.07
C LEU A 256 8.05 -9.14 -11.81
N ASP A 257 8.49 -9.67 -12.95
CA ASP A 257 7.71 -10.67 -13.71
C ASP A 257 8.58 -11.62 -14.56
N GLN A 258 7.91 -12.58 -15.21
CA GLN A 258 8.52 -13.66 -15.99
C GLN A 258 8.17 -13.64 -17.49
N ILE A 259 7.68 -12.49 -18.01
CA ILE A 259 7.36 -12.22 -19.42
C ILE A 259 6.54 -13.35 -20.06
N GLY A 260 5.23 -13.28 -19.91
CA GLY A 260 4.27 -14.21 -20.50
C GLY A 260 4.11 -15.52 -19.73
N ILE A 261 4.88 -15.74 -18.67
CA ILE A 261 4.87 -16.95 -17.86
C ILE A 261 4.27 -16.65 -16.49
N GLU A 262 3.24 -17.40 -16.08
CA GLU A 262 2.77 -17.39 -14.69
C GLU A 262 3.79 -18.12 -13.81
N PHE A 263 4.05 -17.60 -12.61
CA PHE A 263 4.97 -18.23 -11.66
C PHE A 263 4.35 -18.39 -10.27
N PRO A 264 4.68 -19.45 -9.53
CA PRO A 264 4.27 -19.56 -8.13
C PRO A 264 5.03 -18.54 -7.28
N TYR A 265 4.43 -18.13 -6.17
CA TYR A 265 5.12 -17.39 -5.12
C TYR A 265 4.85 -18.06 -3.77
N ASN A 266 5.68 -17.78 -2.79
CA ASN A 266 5.46 -18.20 -1.41
C ASN A 266 5.63 -16.99 -0.46
N LYS A 267 5.21 -17.15 0.79
CA LYS A 267 5.30 -16.08 1.82
C LYS A 267 6.73 -15.62 2.07
N GLN A 268 7.67 -16.56 2.15
CA GLN A 268 9.07 -16.27 2.46
C GLN A 268 9.73 -15.43 1.35
N GLN A 269 9.43 -15.71 0.08
CA GLN A 269 9.84 -14.89 -1.06
C GLN A 269 9.23 -13.49 -0.97
N LEU A 270 7.92 -13.43 -0.65
CA LEU A 270 7.17 -12.26 -0.15
C LEU A 270 7.99 -11.35 0.76
N ASP A 271 8.31 -11.91 1.92
CA ASP A 271 9.04 -11.26 2.99
C ASP A 271 10.45 -10.84 2.58
N THR A 272 11.14 -11.68 1.79
CA THR A 272 12.50 -11.38 1.32
C THR A 272 12.49 -10.17 0.40
N LEU A 273 11.56 -10.13 -0.56
CA LEU A 273 11.40 -9.02 -1.50
C LEU A 273 10.93 -7.73 -0.80
N ARG A 274 10.17 -7.83 0.29
CA ARG A 274 9.87 -6.68 1.15
C ARG A 274 11.15 -6.06 1.70
N VAL A 275 12.07 -6.88 2.22
CA VAL A 275 13.37 -6.42 2.74
C VAL A 275 14.22 -5.81 1.63
N VAL A 276 14.16 -6.33 0.40
CA VAL A 276 14.82 -5.71 -0.76
C VAL A 276 14.31 -4.29 -0.97
N GLY A 277 12.99 -4.08 -0.99
CA GLY A 277 12.37 -2.76 -1.13
C GLY A 277 12.77 -1.79 -0.02
N GLU A 278 12.77 -2.25 1.24
CA GLU A 278 13.17 -1.45 2.41
C GLU A 278 14.65 -1.04 2.35
N ARG A 279 15.54 -1.97 1.95
CA ARG A 279 16.99 -1.68 1.84
C ARG A 279 17.31 -0.79 0.64
N LEU A 280 16.60 -0.96 -0.47
CA LEU A 280 16.73 -0.05 -1.60
C LEU A 280 16.30 1.37 -1.21
N ALA A 281 15.18 1.51 -0.47
CA ALA A 281 14.73 2.80 0.04
C ALA A 281 15.77 3.46 0.97
N LEU A 282 16.43 2.69 1.83
CA LEU A 282 17.54 3.19 2.66
C LEU A 282 18.68 3.77 1.82
N MET A 283 19.04 3.12 0.70
CA MET A 283 20.04 3.63 -0.23
C MET A 283 19.57 4.92 -0.90
N LEU A 284 18.33 4.97 -1.37
CA LEU A 284 17.75 6.17 -2.00
C LEU A 284 17.63 7.35 -1.01
N ASN A 285 17.49 7.05 0.27
CA ASN A 285 17.49 8.06 1.33
C ASN A 285 18.91 8.57 1.67
N ARG A 286 19.99 7.94 1.18
CA ARG A 286 21.36 8.44 1.39
C ARG A 286 21.52 9.75 0.62
N LYS A 287 21.54 10.86 1.36
CA LYS A 287 21.89 12.18 0.80
C LYS A 287 23.31 12.11 0.23
N PRO A 288 23.55 12.57 -1.02
CA PRO A 288 24.90 12.61 -1.56
C PRO A 288 25.77 13.52 -0.66
N ALA A 289 27.00 13.09 -0.37
CA ALA A 289 27.93 13.80 0.52
C ALA A 289 28.18 15.27 0.11
N SER A 290 27.96 15.60 -1.17
CA SER A 290 28.05 16.96 -1.72
C SER A 290 26.91 17.90 -1.29
N GLN A 291 25.82 17.39 -0.71
CA GLN A 291 24.67 18.19 -0.26
C GLN A 291 24.62 18.44 1.25
N GLN A 292 25.52 17.82 2.04
CA GLN A 292 25.62 18.09 3.49
C GLN A 292 26.17 19.50 3.80
N SER A 293 26.86 20.14 2.85
CA SER A 293 27.52 21.44 3.05
C SER A 293 26.60 22.67 3.03
N ASN A 294 25.30 22.51 2.76
CA ASN A 294 24.34 23.63 2.75
C ASN A 294 23.43 23.71 3.99
N GLN A 295 23.66 22.87 5.02
CA GLN A 295 22.85 22.89 6.25
C GLN A 295 23.10 24.12 7.15
N ASP A 296 24.17 24.89 6.92
CA ASP A 296 24.54 26.03 7.79
C ASP A 296 23.71 27.32 7.57
N LYS A 297 22.64 27.27 6.77
CA LYS A 297 21.58 28.30 6.74
C LYS A 297 20.16 27.69 6.69
N GLY A 298 19.91 26.70 7.55
CA GLY A 298 18.66 25.94 7.60
C GLY A 298 17.37 26.76 7.85
N LEU A 299 16.23 26.12 7.54
CA LEU A 299 14.91 26.55 8.02
C LEU A 299 14.85 26.32 9.53
N ASN A 300 14.20 27.23 10.27
CA ASN A 300 13.93 26.98 11.69
C ASN A 300 12.72 26.03 11.87
N ASP A 301 12.53 25.50 13.08
CA ASP A 301 11.47 24.51 13.38
C ASP A 301 10.07 24.98 12.94
N LYS A 302 9.77 26.27 13.12
CA LYS A 302 8.48 26.85 12.70
C LYS A 302 8.34 26.91 11.19
N GLU A 303 9.38 27.33 10.49
CA GLU A 303 9.43 27.35 9.02
C GLU A 303 9.33 25.94 8.45
N GLN A 304 9.97 24.96 9.08
CA GLN A 304 9.90 23.56 8.67
C GLN A 304 8.51 22.95 8.91
N THR A 305 7.89 23.25 10.05
CA THR A 305 6.51 22.84 10.34
C THR A 305 5.53 23.46 9.34
N ILE A 306 5.65 24.76 9.07
CA ILE A 306 4.82 25.44 8.08
C ILE A 306 5.05 24.85 6.69
N LEU A 307 6.30 24.57 6.31
CA LEU A 307 6.63 23.94 5.04
C LEU A 307 6.02 22.54 4.88
N TYR A 308 5.97 21.74 5.96
CA TYR A 308 5.32 20.42 5.98
C TYR A 308 3.80 20.52 5.79
N ILE A 309 3.15 21.43 6.52
CA ILE A 309 1.70 21.66 6.35
C ILE A 309 1.42 22.26 4.95
N ILE A 310 2.37 23.00 4.39
CA ILE A 310 2.27 23.50 3.01
C ILE A 310 2.29 22.35 2.00
N SER A 311 3.14 21.33 2.19
CA SER A 311 3.18 20.15 1.30
C SER A 311 1.91 19.29 1.36
N ASP A 312 1.18 19.33 2.47
CA ASP A 312 -0.13 18.69 2.60
C ASP A 312 -1.26 19.45 1.85
N GLY A 313 -0.93 20.53 1.14
CA GLY A 313 -1.87 21.28 0.31
C GLY A 313 -2.78 22.24 1.08
N LYS A 314 -2.56 22.46 2.38
CA LYS A 314 -3.42 23.29 3.24
C LYS A 314 -3.34 24.78 2.89
N SER A 315 -4.46 25.47 2.74
CA SER A 315 -4.48 26.93 2.56
C SER A 315 -3.86 27.70 3.74
N ASN A 316 -3.51 28.98 3.54
CA ASN A 316 -2.97 29.81 4.62
C ASN A 316 -3.94 29.93 5.81
N LYS A 317 -5.24 29.88 5.54
CA LYS A 317 -6.30 29.88 6.56
C LYS A 317 -6.29 28.59 7.37
N GLU A 318 -6.22 27.44 6.71
CA GLU A 318 -6.13 26.15 7.40
C GLU A 318 -4.84 26.02 8.22
N ILE A 319 -3.70 26.48 7.69
CA ILE A 319 -2.43 26.51 8.44
C ILE A 319 -2.55 27.41 9.67
N ALA A 320 -3.20 28.57 9.53
CA ALA A 320 -3.42 29.50 10.63
C ALA A 320 -4.28 28.86 11.75
N GLU A 321 -5.32 28.12 11.37
CA GLU A 321 -6.16 27.36 12.29
C GLU A 321 -5.37 26.23 13.00
N ILE A 322 -4.58 25.45 12.24
CA ILE A 322 -3.77 24.35 12.78
C ILE A 322 -2.72 24.84 13.79
N LEU A 323 -2.07 25.97 13.50
CA LEU A 323 -0.96 26.49 14.31
C LEU A 323 -1.38 27.57 15.31
N PHE A 324 -2.68 27.87 15.40
CA PHE A 324 -3.23 28.97 16.22
C PHE A 324 -2.54 30.32 15.94
N LEU A 325 -2.30 30.62 14.65
CA LEU A 325 -1.69 31.86 14.16
C LEU A 325 -2.72 32.69 13.39
N SER A 326 -2.37 33.95 13.08
CA SER A 326 -3.16 34.74 12.12
C SER A 326 -2.82 34.35 10.68
N GLU A 327 -3.79 34.45 9.76
CA GLU A 327 -3.55 34.19 8.33
C GLU A 327 -2.46 35.11 7.74
N PHE A 328 -2.37 36.35 8.25
CA PHE A 328 -1.32 37.30 7.89
C PHE A 328 0.08 36.78 8.29
N THR A 329 0.21 36.26 9.51
CA THR A 329 1.45 35.67 10.01
C THR A 329 1.88 34.48 9.16
N VAL A 330 0.94 33.60 8.78
CA VAL A 330 1.24 32.47 7.89
C VAL A 330 1.70 32.94 6.51
N ARG A 331 1.07 33.97 5.95
CA ARG A 331 1.47 34.56 4.67
C ARG A 331 2.90 35.08 4.68
N ASP A 332 3.31 35.73 5.77
CA ASP A 332 4.69 36.19 5.97
C ASP A 332 5.68 35.02 6.04
N TYR A 333 5.35 33.95 6.77
CA TYR A 333 6.17 32.73 6.77
C TYR A 333 6.28 32.09 5.38
N VAL A 334 5.20 31.99 4.63
CA VAL A 334 5.21 31.47 3.24
C VAL A 334 6.11 32.32 2.36
N GLN A 335 6.05 33.65 2.48
CA GLN A 335 6.89 34.56 1.69
C GLN A 335 8.38 34.41 2.04
N LYS A 336 8.71 34.24 3.33
CA LYS A 336 10.08 33.96 3.79
C LYS A 336 10.58 32.61 3.27
N LEU A 337 9.74 31.58 3.31
CA LEU A 337 10.06 30.26 2.76
C LEU A 337 10.32 30.31 1.25
N LEU A 338 9.49 31.02 0.49
CA LEU A 338 9.69 31.26 -0.95
C LEU A 338 11.05 31.90 -1.22
N ALA A 339 11.38 32.96 -0.49
CA ALA A 339 12.67 33.63 -0.62
C ALA A 339 13.85 32.72 -0.23
N LYS A 340 13.75 31.99 0.88
CA LYS A 340 14.81 31.10 1.37
C LYS A 340 15.08 29.93 0.44
N LEU A 341 14.04 29.37 -0.19
CA LEU A 341 14.18 28.22 -1.08
C LEU A 341 14.32 28.59 -2.56
N ASP A 342 14.37 29.88 -2.88
CA ASP A 342 14.42 30.41 -4.25
C ASP A 342 13.25 29.91 -5.11
N ALA A 343 12.05 29.98 -4.53
CA ALA A 343 10.83 29.50 -5.14
C ALA A 343 9.91 30.67 -5.52
N THR A 344 9.30 30.55 -6.70
CA THR A 344 8.48 31.61 -7.33
C THR A 344 7.01 31.53 -6.94
N ASN A 345 6.55 30.36 -6.51
CA ASN A 345 5.19 30.13 -6.04
C ASN A 345 5.17 28.93 -5.08
N ARG A 346 4.03 28.72 -4.44
CA ARG A 346 3.84 27.67 -3.43
C ARG A 346 4.13 26.25 -3.94
N THR A 347 3.75 25.93 -5.17
CA THR A 347 4.04 24.63 -5.78
C THR A 347 5.54 24.46 -6.03
N HIS A 348 6.19 25.53 -6.51
CA HIS A 348 7.64 25.57 -6.69
C HIS A 348 8.36 25.45 -5.33
N LEU A 349 7.82 26.04 -4.27
CA LEU A 349 8.35 25.94 -2.91
C LEU A 349 8.44 24.49 -2.44
N VAL A 350 7.36 23.74 -2.58
CA VAL A 350 7.31 22.31 -2.20
C VAL A 350 8.30 21.51 -3.03
N LYS A 351 8.34 21.73 -4.36
CA LYS A 351 9.32 21.09 -5.24
C LYS A 351 10.76 21.36 -4.79
N MET A 352 11.11 22.62 -4.56
CA MET A 352 12.46 23.01 -4.11
C MET A 352 12.79 22.42 -2.74
N ALA A 353 11.81 22.33 -1.85
CA ALA A 353 11.97 21.73 -0.54
C ALA A 353 12.28 20.23 -0.61
N TYR A 354 11.61 19.46 -1.48
CA TYR A 354 11.95 18.06 -1.75
C TYR A 354 13.33 17.93 -2.39
N GLN A 355 13.63 18.72 -3.43
CA GLN A 355 14.92 18.68 -4.12
C GLN A 355 16.12 19.03 -3.22
N LYS A 356 15.92 19.96 -2.28
CA LYS A 356 16.94 20.36 -1.29
C LYS A 356 16.88 19.51 -0.01
N GLY A 357 15.97 18.54 0.08
CA GLY A 357 15.86 17.58 1.19
C GLY A 357 15.38 18.16 2.52
N TYR A 358 14.56 19.23 2.47
CA TYR A 358 13.82 19.80 3.62
C TYR A 358 12.48 19.08 3.87
N LEU A 359 11.94 18.44 2.84
CA LEU A 359 10.76 17.56 2.90
C LEU A 359 11.17 16.16 2.43
N SER A 360 10.57 15.13 3.03
CA SER A 360 10.82 13.71 2.78
C SER A 360 9.55 13.01 2.33
#